data_AF-A0A323U1F4-F1
#
_entry.id   AF-A0A323U1F4-F1
#
_cell.length_a   1.000
_cell.length_b   1.000
_cell.length_c   1.000
_cell.angle_alpha   90.00
_cell.angle_beta   90.00
_cell.angle_gamma   90.00
#
_symmetry.space_group_name_H-M   'P 1'
#
loop_
_entity.id
_entity.type
_entity.pdbx_description
1 polymer ?
#
loop_
_entity_poly.entity_id
_entity_poly.type
_entity_poly.pdbx_seq_one_letter_code
_entity_poly.pdbx_strand_id
1 'polypeptide(L)'
;MFDLNERLLHLAYSLKEVEVELEGSTERFYRGSLHKPGALFLEVVESGGIIYGLQPHPDFRFHSQAVRPHPHYPGWIYLANPTEEDEEALWQSIQYAYERVGELVHPPISKPMVLEAHPLQ
;
A
#
# COMPACT_ATOMS: atom_id res chain seq x y z
N MET A 1 1.23 -14.27 -23.31
CA MET A 1 0.47 -13.15 -22.73
C MET A 1 0.44 -13.45 -21.24
N PHE A 2 0.99 -12.57 -20.40
CA PHE A 2 0.97 -12.78 -18.95
C PHE A 2 -0.47 -12.69 -18.44
N ASP A 3 -0.83 -13.51 -17.45
CA ASP A 3 -2.10 -13.41 -16.73
C ASP A 3 -2.16 -12.08 -15.94
N LEU A 4 -3.37 -11.56 -15.68
CA LEU A 4 -3.59 -10.34 -14.88
C LEU A 4 -2.78 -10.35 -13.58
N ASN A 5 -2.85 -11.45 -12.84
CA ASN A 5 -2.20 -11.54 -11.53
C ASN A 5 -0.68 -11.54 -11.66
N GLU A 6 -0.14 -12.18 -12.71
CA GLU A 6 1.28 -12.15 -13.00
C GLU A 6 1.76 -10.72 -13.29
N ARG A 7 0.97 -9.93 -14.04
CA ARG A 7 1.32 -8.52 -14.34
C ARG A 7 1.33 -7.66 -13.08
N LEU A 8 0.33 -7.82 -12.22
CA LEU A 8 0.20 -7.05 -10.97
C LEU A 8 1.25 -7.45 -9.92
N LEU A 9 1.53 -8.74 -9.78
CA LEU A 9 2.60 -9.22 -8.91
C LEU A 9 3.96 -8.75 -9.45
N HIS A 10 4.19 -8.85 -10.76
CA HIS A 10 5.42 -8.34 -11.37
C HIS A 10 5.62 -6.85 -11.09
N LEU A 11 4.55 -6.04 -11.17
CA LEU A 11 4.60 -4.64 -10.74
C LEU A 11 5.07 -4.53 -9.29
N ALA A 12 4.40 -5.21 -8.34
CA ALA A 12 4.73 -5.12 -6.92
C ALA A 12 6.19 -5.51 -6.62
N TYR A 13 6.68 -6.59 -7.24
CA TYR A 13 8.06 -7.06 -7.12
C TYR A 13 9.09 -6.12 -7.76
N SER A 14 8.69 -5.36 -8.79
CA SER A 14 9.57 -4.43 -9.51
C SER A 14 9.77 -3.09 -8.79
N LEU A 15 8.93 -2.79 -7.80
CA LEU A 15 9.04 -1.55 -7.03
C LEU A 15 10.33 -1.52 -6.20
N LYS A 16 10.89 -0.33 -6.02
CA LYS A 16 12.20 -0.15 -5.40
C LYS A 16 12.17 -0.50 -3.91
N GLU A 17 13.21 -1.20 -3.44
CA GLU A 17 13.38 -1.53 -2.01
C GLU A 17 12.17 -2.28 -1.44
N VAL A 18 11.63 -3.24 -2.18
CA VAL A 18 10.55 -4.10 -1.68
C VAL A 18 11.14 -5.34 -1.01
N GLU A 19 10.70 -5.57 0.23
CA GLU A 19 10.88 -6.84 0.93
C GLU A 19 9.54 -7.59 0.96
N VAL A 20 9.60 -8.92 0.84
CA VAL A 20 8.42 -9.79 0.82
C VAL A 20 8.52 -10.84 1.91
N GLU A 21 7.45 -11.00 2.67
CA GLU A 21 7.27 -12.05 3.66
C GLU A 21 6.20 -13.02 3.16
N LEU A 22 6.52 -14.31 3.17
CA LEU A 22 5.57 -15.38 2.84
C LEU A 22 5.17 -16.12 4.12
N GLU A 23 3.89 -16.07 4.46
CA GLU A 23 3.29 -16.79 5.59
C GLU A 23 2.13 -17.66 5.11
N GLY A 24 2.41 -18.96 4.93
CA GLY A 24 1.43 -19.90 4.36
C GLY A 24 1.08 -19.51 2.93
N SER A 25 -0.19 -19.13 2.71
CA SER A 25 -0.71 -18.67 1.42
C SER A 25 -0.81 -17.15 1.31
N THR A 26 -0.16 -16.41 2.21
CA THR A 26 -0.19 -14.95 2.25
C THR A 26 1.19 -14.39 1.94
N GLU A 27 1.28 -13.56 0.91
CA GLU A 27 2.44 -12.75 0.57
C GLU A 27 2.22 -11.31 1.05
N ARG A 28 3.12 -10.79 1.87
CA ARG A 28 3.08 -9.42 2.38
C ARG A 28 4.26 -8.64 1.84
N PHE A 29 3.97 -7.49 1.24
CA PHE A 29 4.94 -6.62 0.59
C PHE A 29 5.17 -5.36 1.42
N TYR A 30 6.43 -5.10 1.71
CA TYR A 30 6.88 -4.01 2.56
C TYR A 30 7.84 -3.10 1.78
N ARG A 31 7.70 -1.79 1.96
CA ARG A 31 8.68 -0.81 1.43
C ARG A 31 9.80 -0.58 2.44
N GLY A 32 11.02 -0.87 2.03
CA GLY A 32 12.23 -0.78 2.85
C GLY A 32 12.44 -2.06 3.63
N SER A 33 11.94 -2.11 4.87
CA SER A 33 12.15 -3.26 5.76
C SER A 33 10.86 -3.79 6.36
N LEU A 34 10.74 -5.12 6.45
CA LEU A 34 9.67 -5.85 7.12
C LEU A 34 9.54 -5.52 8.63
N HIS A 35 10.62 -5.03 9.27
CA HIS A 35 10.59 -4.62 10.67
C HIS A 35 10.17 -3.17 10.90
N LYS A 36 9.97 -2.38 9.83
CA LYS A 36 9.60 -0.97 9.93
C LYS A 36 8.09 -0.85 10.10
N PRO A 37 7.59 -0.27 11.21
CA PRO A 37 6.17 -0.03 11.37
C PRO A 37 5.60 0.83 10.24
N GLY A 38 4.48 0.42 9.66
CA GLY A 38 3.81 1.13 8.56
C GLY A 38 4.51 0.99 7.20
N ALA A 39 5.40 0.01 7.02
CA ALA A 39 6.02 -0.30 5.73
C ALA A 39 5.17 -1.21 4.84
N LEU A 40 4.22 -1.96 5.41
CA LEU A 40 3.31 -2.85 4.68
C LEU A 40 2.41 -2.02 3.75
N PHE A 41 2.42 -2.32 2.46
CA PHE A 41 1.58 -1.62 1.46
C PHE A 41 0.69 -2.54 0.64
N LEU A 42 0.99 -3.84 0.60
CA LEU A 42 0.21 -4.81 -0.15
C LEU A 42 0.26 -6.17 0.57
N GLU A 43 -0.89 -6.83 0.62
CA GLU A 43 -1.06 -8.22 1.01
C GLU A 43 -1.72 -8.97 -0.16
N VAL A 44 -1.24 -10.16 -0.49
CA VAL A 44 -1.83 -11.03 -1.50
C VAL A 44 -2.08 -12.39 -0.87
N VAL A 45 -3.32 -12.87 -0.90
CA VAL A 45 -3.71 -14.17 -0.32
C VAL A 45 -4.19 -15.10 -1.43
N GLU A 46 -3.60 -16.29 -1.52
CA GLU A 46 -4.01 -17.34 -2.44
C GLU A 46 -4.85 -18.41 -1.71
N SER A 47 -6.17 -18.31 -1.79
CA SER A 47 -7.09 -19.24 -1.11
C SER A 47 -8.31 -19.56 -1.96
N GLY A 48 -8.18 -20.54 -2.86
CA GLY A 48 -9.23 -20.88 -3.84
C GLY A 48 -9.49 -19.78 -4.87
N GLY A 49 -8.53 -18.86 -5.01
CA GLY A 49 -8.60 -17.59 -5.73
C GLY A 49 -7.55 -16.63 -5.19
N ILE A 50 -7.37 -15.48 -5.83
CA ILE A 50 -6.40 -14.47 -5.41
C ILE A 50 -7.14 -13.29 -4.78
N ILE A 51 -6.67 -12.84 -3.61
CA ILE A 51 -7.22 -11.70 -2.89
C ILE A 51 -6.13 -10.66 -2.74
N TYR A 52 -6.40 -9.43 -3.16
CA TYR A 52 -5.52 -8.28 -2.97
C TYR A 52 -6.00 -7.44 -1.78
N GLY A 53 -5.13 -7.27 -0.78
CA GLY A 53 -5.30 -6.42 0.38
C GLY A 53 -4.43 -5.18 0.28
N LEU A 54 -5.03 -4.00 0.12
CA LEU A 54 -4.28 -2.75 -0.04
C LEU A 54 -5.11 -1.51 0.27
N GLN A 55 -4.45 -0.36 0.36
CA GLN A 55 -5.13 0.93 0.40
C GLN A 55 -5.53 1.36 -1.02
N PRO A 56 -6.83 1.52 -1.32
CA PRO A 56 -7.28 1.84 -2.67
C PRO A 56 -6.92 3.28 -3.05
N HIS A 57 -6.59 3.51 -4.32
CA HIS A 57 -6.43 4.86 -4.85
C HIS A 57 -7.79 5.58 -4.86
N PRO A 58 -7.91 6.81 -4.33
CA PRO A 58 -9.20 7.50 -4.18
C PRO A 58 -9.94 7.77 -5.50
N ASP A 59 -9.19 8.03 -6.58
CA ASP A 59 -9.75 8.35 -7.89
C ASP A 59 -10.03 7.14 -8.80
N PHE A 60 -9.56 5.94 -8.45
CA PHE A 60 -9.78 4.74 -9.25
C PHE A 60 -10.78 3.81 -8.56
N ARG A 61 -11.86 3.48 -9.29
CA ARG A 61 -12.93 2.64 -8.77
C ARG A 61 -12.78 1.21 -9.27
N PHE A 62 -13.00 0.26 -8.39
CA PHE A 62 -13.14 -1.14 -8.75
C PHE A 62 -14.53 -1.42 -9.31
N HIS A 63 -14.58 -2.27 -10.32
CA HIS A 63 -15.82 -2.70 -10.97
C HIS A 63 -16.37 -3.95 -10.28
N SER A 64 -15.49 -4.77 -9.69
CA SER A 64 -15.90 -5.97 -8.97
C SER A 64 -16.75 -5.67 -7.73
N GLN A 65 -17.82 -6.45 -7.58
CA GLN A 65 -18.65 -6.45 -6.36
C GLN A 65 -17.99 -7.15 -5.17
N ALA A 66 -16.82 -7.78 -5.38
CA ALA A 66 -16.11 -8.54 -4.36
C ALA A 66 -15.17 -7.68 -3.49
N VAL A 67 -15.32 -6.35 -3.53
CA VAL A 67 -14.59 -5.44 -2.65
C VAL A 67 -15.21 -5.44 -1.25
N ARG A 68 -14.38 -5.65 -0.23
CA ARG A 68 -14.77 -5.60 1.19
C ARG A 68 -13.74 -4.81 2.00
N PRO A 69 -14.12 -4.21 3.14
CA PRO A 69 -13.14 -3.62 4.05
C PRO A 69 -12.13 -4.66 4.55
N HIS A 70 -10.86 -4.28 4.65
CA HIS A 70 -9.84 -5.13 5.26
C HIS A 70 -10.11 -5.29 6.76
N PRO A 71 -10.07 -6.51 7.32
CA PRO A 71 -10.43 -6.76 8.73
C PRO A 71 -9.46 -6.12 9.73
N HIS A 72 -8.18 -5.98 9.35
CA HIS A 72 -7.11 -5.53 10.26
C HIS A 72 -6.59 -4.10 10.01
N TYR A 73 -6.78 -3.54 8.81
CA TYR A 73 -6.18 -2.26 8.41
C TYR A 73 -7.28 -1.26 8.04
N PRO A 74 -7.54 -0.25 8.88
CA PRO A 74 -8.54 0.77 8.57
C PRO A 74 -8.23 1.50 7.26
N GLY A 75 -9.25 1.66 6.42
CA GLY A 75 -9.13 2.32 5.11
C GLY A 75 -8.55 1.43 4.00
N TRP A 76 -8.12 0.21 4.32
CA TRP A 76 -7.76 -0.79 3.32
C TRP A 76 -8.98 -1.61 2.89
N ILE A 77 -8.85 -2.23 1.73
CA ILE A 77 -9.84 -3.16 1.18
C ILE A 77 -9.22 -4.53 0.94
N TYR A 78 -10.07 -5.55 0.85
CA TYR A 78 -9.81 -6.79 0.13
C TYR A 78 -10.60 -6.82 -1.16
N LEU A 79 -9.94 -7.12 -2.27
CA LEU A 79 -10.55 -7.43 -3.56
C LEU A 79 -10.25 -8.88 -3.92
N ALA A 80 -11.29 -9.73 -3.92
CA ALA A 80 -11.17 -11.13 -4.29
C ALA A 80 -11.43 -11.34 -5.78
N ASN A 81 -10.58 -12.15 -6.42
CA ASN A 81 -10.66 -12.59 -7.82
C ASN A 81 -10.89 -11.41 -8.78
N PRO A 82 -9.93 -10.47 -8.86
CA PRO A 82 -10.06 -9.33 -9.76
C PRO A 82 -10.19 -9.77 -11.21
N THR A 83 -10.91 -8.97 -11.99
CA THR A 83 -11.04 -9.16 -13.43
C THR A 83 -10.13 -8.18 -14.19
N GLU A 84 -10.02 -8.34 -15.50
CA GLU A 84 -9.32 -7.40 -16.38
C GLU A 84 -9.87 -5.96 -16.28
N GLU A 85 -11.15 -5.79 -15.92
CA GLU A 85 -11.75 -4.46 -15.70
C GLU A 85 -11.27 -3.78 -14.41
N ASP A 86 -10.69 -4.56 -13.48
CA ASP A 86 -10.11 -4.05 -12.23
C ASP A 86 -8.60 -3.78 -12.37
N GLU A 87 -7.96 -4.17 -13.48
CA GLU A 87 -6.50 -4.12 -13.64
C GLU A 87 -5.94 -2.71 -13.40
N GLU A 88 -6.51 -1.71 -14.07
CA GLU A 88 -6.05 -0.33 -13.96
C GLU A 88 -6.20 0.18 -12.51
N ALA A 89 -7.34 -0.11 -11.88
CA ALA A 89 -7.58 0.31 -10.51
C ALA A 89 -6.62 -0.37 -9.52
N LEU A 90 -6.33 -1.67 -9.71
CA LEU A 90 -5.35 -2.40 -8.90
C LEU A 90 -3.94 -1.88 -9.12
N TRP A 91 -3.53 -1.68 -10.37
CA TRP A 91 -2.22 -1.14 -10.72
C TRP A 91 -1.99 0.20 -10.02
N GLN A 92 -2.92 1.14 -10.18
CA GLN A 92 -2.84 2.47 -9.57
C GLN A 92 -2.88 2.42 -8.05
N SER A 93 -3.67 1.51 -7.48
CA SER A 93 -3.76 1.36 -6.02
C SER A 93 -2.51 0.73 -5.41
N ILE A 94 -1.85 -0.22 -6.08
CA ILE A 94 -0.56 -0.78 -5.65
C ILE A 94 0.50 0.32 -5.59
N GLN A 95 0.60 1.14 -6.65
CA GLN A 95 1.54 2.26 -6.69
C GLN A 95 1.24 3.29 -5.59
N TYR A 96 -0.03 3.68 -5.46
CA TYR A 96 -0.48 4.61 -4.43
C TYR A 96 -0.14 4.12 -3.02
N ALA A 97 -0.48 2.87 -2.70
CA ALA A 97 -0.19 2.30 -1.39
C ALA A 97 1.32 2.27 -1.11
N TYR A 98 2.14 1.92 -2.12
CA TYR A 98 3.60 1.94 -2.03
C TYR A 98 4.16 3.34 -1.77
N GLU A 99 3.63 4.37 -2.43
CA GLU A 99 4.10 5.75 -2.25
C GLU A 99 3.74 6.29 -0.86
N ARG A 100 2.55 5.94 -0.36
CA ARG A 100 2.03 6.36 0.94
C ARG A 100 2.80 5.77 2.12
N VAL A 101 3.33 4.56 2.00
CA VAL A 101 4.16 3.98 3.06
C VAL A 101 5.49 4.74 3.17
N GLY A 102 5.72 5.34 4.34
CA GLY A 102 6.89 6.18 4.62
C GLY A 102 6.63 7.70 4.60
N GLU A 103 5.52 8.19 4.01
CA GLU A 103 5.16 9.62 4.09
C GLU A 103 4.72 10.06 5.50
N LEU A 104 4.36 9.11 6.38
CA LEU A 104 4.00 9.40 7.77
C LEU A 104 5.21 9.70 8.69
N VAL A 105 6.44 9.74 8.16
CA VAL A 105 7.68 10.02 8.95
C VAL A 105 8.25 11.43 8.67
N HIS A 106 7.41 12.41 8.40
CA HIS A 106 7.76 13.80 8.60
C HIS A 106 6.79 14.43 9.60
N PRO A 107 7.12 14.51 10.91
CA PRO A 107 6.55 15.59 11.70
C PRO A 107 6.91 16.91 10.99
N PRO A 108 5.99 17.85 10.80
CA PRO A 108 6.37 19.18 10.34
C PRO A 108 7.38 19.72 11.35
N ILE A 109 8.63 19.91 10.92
CA ILE A 109 9.65 20.63 11.69
C ILE A 109 9.16 22.08 11.75
N SER A 110 8.25 22.36 12.68
CA SER A 110 8.01 23.70 13.15
C SER A 110 9.24 24.05 13.97
N LYS A 111 10.19 24.74 13.34
CA LYS A 111 11.34 25.36 14.01
C LYS A 111 10.83 26.05 15.29
N PRO A 112 11.44 25.84 16.47
CA PRO A 112 11.19 26.72 17.59
C PRO A 112 11.73 28.10 17.20
N MET A 113 10.84 29.05 16.97
CA MET A 113 11.20 30.45 16.79
C MET A 113 11.74 30.91 18.15
N VAL A 114 13.06 31.00 18.28
CA VAL A 114 13.72 31.62 19.43
C VAL A 114 13.31 33.08 19.43
N LEU A 115 12.45 33.47 20.38
CA LEU A 115 12.17 34.87 20.66
C LEU A 115 13.36 35.40 21.46
N GLU A 116 14.38 35.93 20.78
CA GLU A 116 15.39 36.74 21.43
C GLU A 116 14.74 38.05 21.88
N ALA A 117 14.35 38.11 23.16
CA ALA A 117 13.94 39.34 23.81
C ALA A 117 15.19 40.18 24.08
N HIS A 118 15.46 41.17 23.24
CA HIS A 118 16.43 42.21 23.55
C HIS A 118 15.94 43.06 24.74
N PRO A 119 16.80 43.37 25.72
CA PRO A 119 16.43 44.29 26.80
C PRO A 119 16.35 45.72 26.26
N LEU A 120 15.23 46.40 26.52
CA LEU A 120 15.12 47.84 26.34
C LEU A 120 15.89 48.54 27.47
N GLN A 121 16.78 49.47 27.07
CA GLN A 121 17.42 50.44 27.95
C GLN A 121 16.40 51.42 28.53
#